data_AF-A0A382ZXM7-F1
#
_entry.id   AF-A0A382ZXM7-F1
#
_cell.length_a   1.000
_cell.length_b   1.000
_cell.length_c   1.000
_cell.angle_alpha   90.00
_cell.angle_beta   90.00
_cell.angle_gamma   90.00
#
_symmetry.space_group_name_H-M   'P 1'
#
loop_
_entity.id
_entity.type
_entity.pdbx_description
1 polymer ?
#
loop_
_entity_poly.entity_id
_entity_poly.type
_entity_poly.pdbx_seq_one_letter_code
_entity_poly.pdbx_strand_id
1 'polypeptide(L)' 'MHEAAFGGRKETVELLISNGAHVNAKTKNDQTSLDFAIRFKRTKTAEFLRKHGGKTGEELEAEGK' A
#
# COMPACT_ATOMS: atom_id res chain seq x y z
N MET A 1 -7.94 1.25 1.67
CA MET A 1 -6.87 0.35 1.15
C MET A 1 -5.98 -0.18 2.27
N HIS A 2 -5.61 0.64 3.28
CA HIS A 2 -4.72 0.23 4.37
C HIS A 2 -5.18 -1.02 5.13
N GLU A 3 -6.47 -1.11 5.48
CA GLU A 3 -7.01 -2.31 6.16
C GLU A 3 -6.98 -3.57 5.30
N ALA A 4 -7.14 -3.43 3.97
CA ALA A 4 -7.05 -4.56 3.06
C ALA A 4 -5.60 -5.06 2.99
N ALA A 5 -4.65 -4.13 2.94
CA ALA A 5 -3.22 -4.43 2.95
C ALA A 5 -2.75 -5.04 4.28
N PHE A 6 -3.19 -4.50 5.42
CA PHE A 6 -2.95 -5.07 6.76
C PHE A 6 -3.43 -6.52 6.87
N GLY A 7 -4.64 -6.80 6.39
CA GLY A 7 -5.23 -8.13 6.38
C GLY A 7 -4.67 -9.09 5.33
N GLY A 8 -3.78 -8.63 4.44
CA GLY A 8 -3.27 -9.43 3.33
C GLY A 8 -4.34 -9.79 2.28
N ARG A 9 -5.43 -9.01 2.20
CA ARG A 9 -6.56 -9.24 1.31
C ARG A 9 -6.24 -8.73 -0.10
N LYS A 10 -5.42 -9.48 -0.85
CA LYS A 10 -4.93 -9.09 -2.19
C LYS A 10 -6.08 -8.76 -3.14
N GLU A 11 -7.12 -9.58 -3.20
CA GLU A 11 -8.29 -9.40 -4.07
C GLU A 11 -9.06 -8.12 -3.73
N THR A 12 -9.17 -7.77 -2.46
CA THR A 12 -9.79 -6.50 -2.04
C THR A 12 -8.91 -5.31 -2.45
N VAL A 13 -7.59 -5.41 -2.33
CA VAL A 13 -6.66 -4.37 -2.81
C VAL A 13 -6.77 -4.19 -4.33
N GLU A 14 -6.83 -5.28 -5.08
CA GLU A 14 -6.99 -5.31 -6.53
C GLU A 14 -8.29 -4.64 -6.97
N LEU A 15 -9.41 -4.97 -6.30
CA LEU A 15 -10.70 -4.34 -6.56
C LEU A 15 -10.65 -2.83 -6.28
N LEU A 16 -10.04 -2.41 -5.16
CA LEU A 16 -9.93 -1.00 -4.81
C LEU A 16 -9.11 -0.22 -5.85
N ILE A 17 -7.97 -0.75 -6.29
CA ILE A 17 -7.13 -0.12 -7.33
C ILE A 17 -7.92 -0.02 -8.64
N SER A 18 -8.64 -1.08 -9.02
CA SER A 18 -9.47 -1.09 -10.23
C SER A 18 -10.61 -0.06 -10.18
N ASN A 19 -11.06 0.30 -8.98
CA ASN A 19 -12.04 1.36 -8.74
C ASN A 19 -11.39 2.77 -8.58
N GLY A 20 -10.12 2.93 -8.93
CA GLY A 20 -9.43 4.23 -8.89
C GLY A 20 -8.93 4.64 -7.51
N ALA A 21 -8.85 3.73 -6.55
CA ALA A 21 -8.28 4.05 -5.24
C ALA A 21 -6.79 4.42 -5.37
N HIS A 22 -6.40 5.49 -4.69
CA HIS A 22 -5.02 5.97 -4.71
C HIS A 22 -4.08 5.01 -3.96
N VAL A 23 -3.16 4.37 -4.70
CA VAL A 23 -2.25 3.33 -4.17
C VAL A 23 -1.31 3.85 -3.08
N ASN A 24 -0.89 5.11 -3.19
CA ASN A 24 0.04 5.78 -2.28
C ASN A 24 -0.69 6.66 -1.25
N ALA A 25 -1.96 6.39 -0.96
CA ALA A 25 -2.69 7.13 0.06
C ALA A 25 -2.00 6.95 1.42
N LYS A 26 -1.75 8.06 2.12
CA LYS A 26 -1.11 8.07 3.44
C LYS A 26 -2.15 8.16 4.55
N THR A 27 -1.86 7.51 5.67
CA THR A 27 -2.57 7.73 6.93
C THR A 27 -2.07 9.01 7.61
N LYS A 28 -2.65 9.35 8.77
CA LYS A 28 -2.18 10.47 9.61
C LYS A 28 -0.75 10.31 10.11
N ASN A 29 -0.20 9.09 10.08
CA ASN A 29 1.15 8.77 10.52
C ASN A 29 2.11 8.59 9.34
N ASP A 30 1.77 9.17 8.17
CA ASP A 30 2.50 9.04 6.91
C ASP A 30 2.66 7.60 6.36
N GLN A 31 2.00 6.61 6.98
CA GLN A 31 2.06 5.22 6.53
C GLN A 31 1.14 4.98 5.34
N THR A 32 1.64 4.25 4.35
CA THR A 32 0.92 3.81 3.14
C THR A 32 0.37 2.40 3.32
N SER A 33 -0.45 1.94 2.37
CA SER A 33 -0.90 0.54 2.35
C SER A 33 0.27 -0.44 2.22
N LEU A 34 1.36 -0.05 1.56
CA LEU A 34 2.55 -0.88 1.42
C LEU A 34 3.29 -1.04 2.77
N ASP A 35 3.37 0.03 3.58
CA ASP A 35 3.96 -0.05 4.94
C ASP A 35 3.27 -1.11 5.80
N PHE A 36 1.92 -1.12 5.79
CA PHE A 36 1.17 -2.13 6.51
C PHE A 36 1.42 -3.54 5.95
N ALA A 37 1.42 -3.71 4.62
CA ALA A 37 1.67 -5.02 4.03
C ALA A 37 3.07 -5.56 4.40
N ILE A 38 4.11 -4.72 4.38
CA ILE A 38 5.47 -5.11 4.77
C ILE A 38 5.54 -5.43 6.27
N ARG A 39 5.05 -4.52 7.12
CA ARG A 39 5.11 -4.65 8.59
C ARG A 39 4.46 -5.93 9.09
N PHE A 40 3.36 -6.33 8.46
CA PHE A 40 2.60 -7.53 8.83
C PHE A 40 2.91 -8.74 7.95
N LYS A 41 4.03 -8.71 7.20
CA LYS A 41 4.53 -9.82 6.36
C LYS A 41 3.48 -10.34 5.36
N ARG A 42 2.67 -9.46 4.80
CA ARG A 42 1.69 -9.74 3.75
C ARG A 42 2.36 -9.72 2.38
N THR A 43 3.32 -10.61 2.16
CA THR A 43 4.24 -10.60 1.00
C THR A 43 3.51 -10.48 -0.33
N LYS A 44 2.52 -11.34 -0.59
CA LYS A 44 1.74 -11.30 -1.85
C LYS A 44 1.05 -9.95 -2.09
N THR A 45 0.52 -9.34 -1.03
CA THR A 45 -0.12 -8.02 -1.11
C THR A 45 0.89 -6.90 -1.27
N ALA A 46 2.05 -6.99 -0.61
CA ALA A 46 3.14 -6.03 -0.76
C ALA A 46 3.71 -6.05 -2.18
N GLU A 47 3.99 -7.23 -2.73
CA GLU A 47 4.43 -7.39 -4.12
C GLU A 47 3.40 -6.85 -5.11
N PHE A 48 2.11 -7.13 -4.86
CA PHE A 48 1.04 -6.60 -5.69
C PHE A 48 0.98 -5.07 -5.65
N LEU A 49 1.03 -4.46 -4.46
CA LEU A 49 1.08 -3.01 -4.32
C LEU A 49 2.28 -2.41 -5.03
N ARG A 50 3.48 -2.99 -4.88
CA ARG A 50 4.71 -2.58 -5.59
C ARG A 50 4.53 -2.60 -7.10
N LYS A 51 3.97 -3.68 -7.64
CA LYS A 51 3.70 -3.83 -9.07
C LYS A 51 2.79 -2.73 -9.62
N HIS A 52 1.89 -2.21 -8.78
CA HIS A 52 0.98 -1.12 -9.11
C HIS A 52 1.48 0.27 -8.68
N GLY A 53 2.79 0.43 -8.49
CA GLY A 53 3.40 1.73 -8.15
C GLY A 53 3.26 2.14 -6.68
N GLY A 54 2.91 1.19 -5.81
CA GLY A 54 2.88 1.36 -4.37
C GLY A 54 4.28 1.61 -3.82
N LYS A 55 4.40 2.64 -3.00
CA LYS A 55 5.63 3.08 -2.31
C LYS A 55 5.37 3.15 -0.81
N THR A 56 6.41 2.98 0.00
CA THR A 56 6.33 3.23 1.44
C THR A 56 6.23 4.72 1.71
N GLY A 57 5.80 5.09 2.92
CA GLY A 57 5.80 6.50 3.35
C GLY A 57 7.20 7.11 3.25
N GLU A 58 8.22 6.36 3.66
CA GLU A 58 9.62 6.76 3.61
C GLU A 58 10.10 7.04 2.17
N GLU A 59 9.75 6.18 1.21
CA GLU A 59 10.11 6.40 -0.20
C GLU A 59 9.44 7.64 -0.78
N LEU A 60 8.16 7.87 -0.45
CA LEU A 60 7.43 9.04 -0.90
C LEU A 60 8.00 10.34 -0.30
N GLU A 61 8.49 10.29 0.93
CA GLU A 61 9.16 11.45 1.57
C GLU A 61 10.53 11.72 0.96
N ALA A 62 11.29 10.67 0.62
CA ALA A 62 12.58 10.79 -0.04
C ALA A 62 12.49 11.42 -1.44
N GLU A 63 11.39 11.20 -2.17
CA GLU A 63 11.15 11.78 -3.50
C GLU A 63 10.64 13.23 -3.47
N GLY A 64 10.15 13.70 -2.32
CA GLY A 64 9.66 15.07 -2.15
C GLY A 64 10.73 16.10 -1.77
N LYS A 65 11.98 15.66 -1.60
CA LYS A 65 13.15 16.51 -1.30
C LYS A 65 13.96 16.79 -2.57
#